data_AF-A0A0J6UQS0-F1
#
_entry.id   AF-A0A0J6UQS0-F1
#
_cell.length_a   1.000
_cell.length_b   1.000
_cell.length_c   1.000
_cell.angle_alpha   90.00
_cell.angle_beta   90.00
_cell.angle_gamma   90.00
#
_symmetry.space_group_name_H-M   'P 1'
#
loop_
_entity.id
_entity.type
_entity.pdbx_description
1 polymer ?
#
loop_
_entity_poly.entity_id
_entity_poly.type
_entity_poly.pdbx_seq_one_letter_code
_entity_poly.pdbx_strand_id
1 'polypeptide(L)'
;MTDERTVTTREGIAWTCIEALAGLQDAPDSAKAKLAGEGRRVVVCTPSGGAHSVRLTLAEGWRETPDADLAAAIEAQLAREDR
;
A
#
# COMPACT_ATOMS: atom_id res chain seq x y z
N MET A 1 -6.33 -1.92 -16.11
CA MET A 1 -6.85 -0.96 -15.12
C MET A 1 -5.88 -0.96 -13.96
N THR A 2 -5.46 0.19 -13.45
CA THR A 2 -4.56 0.25 -12.29
C THR A 2 -5.41 0.06 -11.04
N ASP A 3 -5.13 -0.98 -10.25
CA ASP A 3 -5.85 -1.25 -9.01
C ASP A 3 -5.38 -0.25 -7.92
N GLU A 4 -6.16 0.81 -7.71
CA GLU A 4 -5.88 1.87 -6.73
C GLU A 4 -6.98 1.99 -5.67
N ARG A 5 -6.61 2.39 -4.45
CA ARG A 5 -7.54 2.77 -3.37
C ARG A 5 -7.12 4.09 -2.77
N THR A 6 -8.08 4.93 -2.44
CA THR A 6 -7.85 6.18 -1.71
C THR A 6 -8.40 6.06 -0.30
N VAL A 7 -7.58 6.37 0.71
CA VAL A 7 -7.98 6.40 2.12
C VAL A 7 -7.54 7.70 2.78
N THR A 8 -8.17 8.08 3.88
CA THR A 8 -7.80 9.29 4.63
C THR A 8 -7.31 8.91 6.01
N THR A 9 -6.12 9.40 6.38
CA THR A 9 -5.55 9.18 7.73
C THR A 9 -6.21 10.09 8.76
N ARG A 10 -5.91 9.87 10.05
CA ARG A 10 -6.50 10.67 11.14
C ARG A 10 -6.11 12.15 11.08
N GLU A 11 -5.00 12.46 10.45
CA GLU A 11 -4.54 13.83 10.19
C GLU A 11 -5.29 14.52 9.04
N GLY A 12 -6.25 13.84 8.41
CA GLY A 12 -7.02 14.38 7.29
C GLY A 12 -6.28 14.36 5.95
N ILE A 13 -5.13 13.70 5.88
CA ILE A 13 -4.35 13.56 4.64
C ILE A 13 -4.97 12.42 3.82
N ALA A 14 -5.29 12.67 2.55
CA ALA A 14 -5.71 11.61 1.63
C ALA A 14 -4.48 10.87 1.10
N TRP A 15 -4.56 9.56 0.97
CA TRP A 15 -3.49 8.69 0.49
C TRP A 15 -4.01 7.81 -0.62
N THR A 16 -3.30 7.79 -1.73
CA THR A 16 -3.57 6.87 -2.85
C THR A 16 -2.62 5.68 -2.75
N CYS A 17 -3.19 4.50 -2.53
CA CYS A 17 -2.50 3.23 -2.39
C CYS A 17 -2.66 2.40 -3.66
N ILE A 18 -1.54 1.98 -4.23
CA ILE A 18 -1.46 1.14 -5.42
C ILE A 18 -0.60 -0.09 -5.15
N GLU A 19 -0.96 -1.24 -5.71
CA GLU A 19 -0.03 -2.38 -5.69
C GLU A 19 1.22 -2.00 -6.51
N ALA A 20 2.40 -2.07 -5.90
CA ALA A 20 3.66 -1.61 -6.48
C ALA A 20 4.03 -2.33 -7.80
N LEU A 21 3.45 -3.51 -8.01
CA LEU A 21 3.62 -4.35 -9.19
C LEU A 21 2.44 -4.27 -10.16
N ALA A 22 1.50 -3.33 -9.97
CA ALA A 22 0.39 -3.11 -10.90
C ALA A 22 0.88 -2.66 -12.29
N GLY A 23 2.10 -2.14 -12.46
CA GLY A 23 2.71 -1.87 -13.77
C GLY A 23 3.35 -3.09 -14.44
N LEU A 24 3.54 -4.18 -13.69
CA LEU A 24 3.99 -5.49 -14.14
C LEU A 24 2.79 -6.43 -14.15
N GLN A 25 1.71 -6.03 -14.83
CA GLN A 25 0.47 -6.81 -14.90
C GLN A 25 0.73 -8.24 -15.43
N ASP A 26 1.80 -8.39 -16.23
CA ASP A 26 2.30 -9.65 -16.80
C ASP A 26 3.32 -10.40 -15.92
N ALA A 27 3.70 -9.89 -14.75
CA ALA A 27 4.59 -10.63 -13.86
C ALA A 27 3.81 -11.79 -13.19
N PRO A 28 4.32 -13.03 -13.24
CA PRO A 28 3.67 -14.17 -12.63
C PRO A 28 3.59 -14.00 -11.11
N ASP A 29 2.55 -14.54 -10.49
CA ASP A 29 2.36 -14.45 -9.03
C ASP A 29 3.54 -14.98 -8.22
N SER A 30 4.31 -15.94 -8.76
CA SER A 30 5.55 -16.42 -8.16
C SER A 30 6.63 -15.35 -8.04
N ALA A 31 6.70 -14.40 -8.98
CA ALA A 31 7.61 -13.25 -8.91
C ALA A 31 7.13 -12.23 -7.86
N LYS A 32 5.81 -12.02 -7.76
CA LYS A 32 5.19 -11.15 -6.76
C LYS A 32 5.38 -11.73 -5.34
N ALA A 33 5.19 -13.03 -5.17
CA ALA A 33 5.41 -13.76 -3.91
C ALA A 33 6.88 -13.76 -3.47
N LYS A 34 7.85 -13.83 -4.40
CA LYS A 34 9.27 -13.67 -4.06
C LYS A 34 9.61 -12.31 -3.45
N LEU A 35 8.83 -11.26 -3.76
CA LEU A 35 9.07 -9.90 -3.27
C LEU A 35 8.32 -9.61 -1.96
N ALA A 36 7.10 -10.11 -1.80
CA ALA A 36 6.24 -9.81 -0.64
C ALA A 36 6.14 -10.95 0.39
N GLY A 37 6.47 -12.18 -0.01
CA GLY A 37 6.04 -13.42 0.64
C GLY A 37 4.74 -13.97 0.05
N GLU A 38 4.49 -15.27 0.25
CA GLU A 38 3.24 -15.91 -0.17
C GLU A 38 2.02 -15.28 0.53
N GLY A 39 0.93 -15.06 -0.23
CA GLY A 39 -0.30 -14.44 0.29
C GLY A 39 -0.17 -12.94 0.64
N ARG A 40 0.92 -12.30 0.23
CA ARG A 40 1.22 -10.90 0.52
C ARG A 40 1.43 -10.09 -0.75
N ARG A 41 1.17 -8.80 -0.67
CA ARG A 41 1.34 -7.84 -1.77
C ARG A 41 2.11 -6.63 -1.27
N VAL A 42 2.96 -6.09 -2.14
CA VAL A 42 3.64 -4.81 -1.89
C VAL A 42 2.72 -3.70 -2.38
N VAL A 43 2.35 -2.79 -1.49
CA VAL A 43 1.49 -1.64 -1.78
C VAL A 43 2.26 -0.37 -1.49
N VAL A 44 2.24 0.57 -2.43
CA VAL A 44 2.82 1.90 -2.25
C VAL A 44 1.67 2.87 -2.02
N CYS A 45 1.72 3.60 -0.90
CA CYS A 45 0.75 4.64 -0.59
C CYS A 45 1.44 6.01 -0.67
N THR A 46 0.86 6.91 -1.45
CA THR A 46 1.37 8.27 -1.68
C THR A 46 0.38 9.29 -1.11
N PRO A 47 0.82 10.25 -0.29
CA PRO A 47 -0.06 11.27 0.27
C PRO A 47 -0.42 12.33 -0.77
N SER A 48 -1.63 12.87 -0.65
CA SER A 48 -2.06 14.06 -1.37
C SER A 48 -1.15 15.23 -1.00
N GLY A 49 -0.54 15.86 -2.01
CA GLY A 49 0.45 16.92 -1.81
C GLY A 49 1.91 16.48 -2.04
N GLY A 50 2.15 15.20 -2.38
CA GLY A 50 3.45 14.74 -2.89
C GLY A 50 4.55 14.63 -1.85
N ALA A 51 4.20 14.51 -0.56
CA ALA A 51 5.15 14.17 0.49
C ALA A 51 5.69 12.73 0.33
N HIS A 52 6.49 12.28 1.30
CA HIS A 52 7.13 10.96 1.29
C HIS A 52 6.08 9.83 1.16
N SER A 53 6.28 8.94 0.18
CA SER A 53 5.42 7.77 0.00
C SER A 53 5.89 6.63 0.90
N VAL A 54 4.97 5.84 1.43
CA VAL A 54 5.29 4.67 2.24
C VAL A 54 5.10 3.38 1.45
N ARG A 55 5.94 2.39 1.74
CA ARG A 55 5.79 1.03 1.19
C ARG A 55 5.27 0.10 2.28
N LEU A 56 4.11 -0.48 2.03
CA LEU A 56 3.47 -1.46 2.89
C LEU A 56 3.60 -2.85 2.29
N THR A 57 3.77 -3.84 3.15
CA THR A 57 3.47 -5.23 2.81
C THR A 57 2.12 -5.55 3.43
N LEU A 58 1.13 -5.91 2.63
CA LEU A 58 -0.24 -6.20 3.06
C LEU A 58 -0.68 -7.59 2.60
N ALA A 59 -1.81 -8.06 3.11
CA ALA A 59 -2.39 -9.32 2.65
C ALA A 59 -2.86 -9.21 1.20
N GLU A 60 -2.96 -10.33 0.49
CA GLU A 60 -3.46 -10.34 -0.87
C GLU A 60 -4.86 -9.71 -1.03
N GLY A 61 -5.72 -9.89 -0.03
CA GLY A 61 -7.04 -9.28 0.05
C GLY A 61 -7.07 -7.83 0.58
N TRP A 62 -5.95 -7.09 0.57
CA TRP A 62 -5.87 -5.73 1.14
C TRP A 62 -6.90 -4.74 0.56
N ARG A 63 -7.43 -5.03 -0.64
CA ARG A 63 -8.50 -4.25 -1.27
C ARG A 63 -9.79 -4.25 -0.46
N GLU A 64 -10.08 -5.33 0.25
CA GLU A 64 -11.27 -5.49 1.10
C GLU A 64 -11.00 -5.03 2.54
N THR A 65 -9.76 -4.65 2.87
CA THR A 65 -9.41 -4.17 4.20
C THR A 65 -10.13 -2.85 4.50
N PRO A 66 -10.72 -2.67 5.70
CA PRO A 66 -11.33 -1.41 6.09
C PRO A 66 -10.37 -0.23 5.96
N ASP A 67 -10.88 0.93 5.56
CA ASP A 67 -10.06 2.15 5.38
C ASP A 67 -9.30 2.52 6.65
N ALA A 68 -9.92 2.33 7.82
CA ALA A 68 -9.31 2.60 9.13
C ALA A 68 -8.06 1.74 9.38
N ASP A 69 -8.08 0.47 8.96
CA ASP A 69 -6.95 -0.44 9.11
C ASP A 69 -5.83 -0.09 8.13
N LEU A 70 -6.18 0.32 6.90
CA LEU A 70 -5.20 0.77 5.91
C LEU A 70 -4.54 2.09 6.35
N ALA A 71 -5.33 3.04 6.86
CA ALA A 71 -4.83 4.28 7.45
C ALA A 71 -3.89 4.02 8.63
N ALA A 72 -4.26 3.10 9.54
CA ALA A 72 -3.41 2.71 10.66
C ALA A 72 -2.08 2.08 10.20
N ALA A 73 -2.09 1.28 9.13
CA ALA A 73 -0.88 0.71 8.55
C ALA A 73 0.05 1.78 7.96
N ILE A 74 -0.50 2.80 7.30
CA ILE A 74 0.25 3.96 6.79
C ILE A 74 0.90 4.73 7.95
N GLU A 75 0.11 5.11 8.96
CA GLU A 75 0.59 5.83 10.15
C GLU A 75 1.70 5.05 10.88
N ALA A 76 1.52 3.73 11.04
CA ALA A 76 2.51 2.87 11.67
C ALA A 76 3.82 2.76 10.89
N GLN A 77 3.77 2.84 9.55
CA GLN A 77 4.95 2.79 8.70
C GLN A 77 5.70 4.13 8.72
N LEU A 78 4.98 5.26 8.66
CA LEU A 78 5.57 6.60 8.82
C LEU A 78 6.36 6.70 10.13
N ALA A 79 5.75 6.29 11.25
CA ALA A 79 6.41 6.29 12.55
C ALA A 79 7.63 5.35 12.67
N ARG A 80 7.84 4.44 11.71
CA ARG A 80 9.05 3.60 11.63
C ARG A 80 10.13 4.25 10.76
N GLU A 81 9.73 4.94 9.69
CA GLU A 81 10.65 5.59 8.76
C GLU A 81 11.20 6.92 9.31
N ASP A 82 10.43 7.60 10.18
CA ASP A 82 10.84 8.86 10.84
C ASP A 82 11.82 8.66 12.02
N ARG A 83 12.28 7.42 12.27
CA ARG A 83 13.13 7.04 13.42
C ARG A 83 14.54 6.68 12.99
#